data_AF-A0A2D4GQ98-F1
#
_entry.id   AF-A0A2D4GQ98-F1
#
_cell.length_a   1.000
_cell.length_b   1.000
_cell.length_c   1.000
_cell.angle_alpha   90.00
_cell.angle_beta   90.00
_cell.angle_gamma   90.00
#
_symmetry.space_group_name_H-M   'P 1'
#
loop_
_entity.id
_entity.type
_entity.pdbx_description
1 polymer ?
#
loop_
_entity_poly.entity_id
_entity_poly.type
_entity_poly.pdbx_seq_one_letter_code
_entity_poly.pdbx_strand_id
1 'polypeptide(L)'
;EKTRQLCYTTSGIGDNNEEEAAIEYGVTSRCSSLPKESPEIYPCGDEHTPSPIASRKPLVAEALLTTVPRLTAVAAMVETGHTIVFLGDGVGQLHKIYLNGSVAQIYSTMPTGQNSPVNSDLLLDSNVASLYVMTTSQVSKIPVSECPGFQDCTSCLHAEDPFCGWCVL
;
A
#
# COMPACT_ATOMS: atom_id res chain seq x y z
N GLU A 1 -1.78 1.50 19.03
CA GLU A 1 -1.75 1.10 20.45
C GLU A 1 -1.19 2.16 21.38
N LYS A 2 0.11 2.51 21.29
CA LYS A 2 0.76 3.52 22.16
C LYS A 2 -0.02 4.85 22.26
N THR A 3 -0.46 5.40 21.14
CA THR A 3 -1.23 6.67 21.10
C THR A 3 -2.50 6.64 21.96
N ARG A 4 -3.27 5.54 21.92
CA ARG A 4 -4.48 5.37 22.73
C ARG A 4 -4.11 5.29 24.21
N GLN A 5 -3.10 4.50 24.55
CA GLN A 5 -2.65 4.33 25.94
C GLN A 5 -2.24 5.66 26.56
N LEU A 6 -1.43 6.46 25.84
CA LEU A 6 -1.00 7.78 26.31
C LEU A 6 -2.19 8.73 26.49
N CYS A 7 -3.10 8.78 25.51
CA CYS A 7 -4.26 9.66 25.60
C CYS A 7 -5.25 9.24 26.70
N TYR A 8 -5.36 7.95 27.02
CA TYR A 8 -6.21 7.46 28.09
C TYR A 8 -5.63 7.70 29.47
N THR A 9 -4.32 7.52 29.64
CA THR A 9 -3.72 7.32 30.97
C THR A 9 -2.74 8.42 31.39
N THR A 10 -2.12 9.13 30.44
CA THR A 10 -1.08 10.13 30.72
C THR A 10 -1.38 11.48 30.08
N SER A 11 -2.66 11.79 29.82
CA SER A 11 -3.09 13.04 29.21
C SER A 11 -2.41 13.32 27.85
N GLY A 12 -2.03 12.25 27.14
CA GLY A 12 -1.37 12.35 25.84
C GLY A 12 0.14 12.59 25.89
N ILE A 13 0.71 12.68 27.09
CA ILE A 13 2.14 12.95 27.32
C ILE A 13 2.92 11.65 27.28
N GLY A 14 3.94 11.60 26.43
CA GLY A 14 4.85 10.47 26.29
C GLY A 14 6.04 10.51 27.26
N ASP A 15 6.93 9.52 27.12
CA ASP A 15 8.03 9.26 28.05
C ASP A 15 9.03 10.43 28.17
N ASN A 16 9.18 11.23 27.11
CA ASN A 16 10.05 12.40 27.05
C ASN A 16 9.37 13.70 27.53
N ASN A 17 8.20 13.60 28.15
CA ASN A 17 7.39 14.76 28.56
C ASN A 17 6.93 15.65 27.38
N GLU A 18 6.80 15.05 26.20
CA GLU A 18 6.26 15.66 24.99
C GLU A 18 4.84 15.17 24.72
N GLU A 19 4.01 16.00 24.08
CA GLU A 19 2.68 15.57 23.63
C GLU A 19 2.83 14.63 22.41
N GLU A 20 2.49 13.35 22.59
CA GLU A 20 2.56 12.33 21.53
C GLU A 20 1.18 11.90 21.01
N ALA A 21 0.14 12.15 21.81
CA ALA A 21 -1.24 11.86 21.49
C ALA A 21 -2.14 13.02 21.89
N ALA A 22 -3.12 13.34 21.05
CA ALA A 22 -4.02 14.46 21.28
C ALA A 22 -5.42 14.12 20.76
N ILE A 23 -6.40 14.93 21.17
CA ILE A 23 -7.71 14.95 20.54
C ILE A 23 -7.68 15.93 19.37
N GLU A 24 -8.20 15.49 18.22
CA GLU A 24 -8.17 16.27 16.97
C GLU A 24 -9.57 16.68 16.50
N TYR A 25 -9.61 17.40 15.37
CA TYR A 25 -10.82 17.85 14.68
C TYR A 25 -11.64 18.89 15.45
N GLY A 26 -11.03 19.57 16.42
CA GLY A 26 -11.64 20.71 17.11
C GLY A 26 -12.84 20.38 18.00
N VAL A 27 -12.96 19.12 18.44
CA VAL A 27 -14.01 18.73 19.40
C VAL A 27 -13.65 19.16 20.82
N THR A 28 -14.63 19.11 21.73
CA THR A 28 -14.46 19.52 23.14
C THR A 28 -13.79 18.48 24.04
N SER A 29 -13.51 17.28 23.52
CA SER A 29 -12.85 16.20 24.26
C SER A 29 -11.36 16.47 24.47
N ARG A 30 -10.76 15.81 25.46
CA ARG A 30 -9.33 15.90 25.78
C ARG A 30 -8.79 14.55 26.21
N CYS A 31 -7.50 14.34 26.04
CA CYS A 31 -6.82 13.22 26.69
C CYS A 31 -6.97 13.33 28.21
N SER A 32 -7.00 12.17 28.87
CA SER A 32 -7.37 12.03 30.29
C SER A 32 -6.30 11.24 31.05
N SER A 33 -6.55 11.06 32.35
CA SER A 33 -5.70 10.30 33.28
C SER A 33 -6.52 9.16 33.92
N LEU A 34 -7.13 8.33 33.07
CA LEU A 34 -7.87 7.14 33.47
C LEU A 34 -6.92 6.09 34.09
N PRO A 35 -7.46 5.10 34.85
CA PRO A 35 -6.68 3.96 35.35
C PRO A 35 -5.83 3.29 34.26
N LYS A 36 -4.67 2.75 34.64
CA LYS A 36 -3.72 2.17 33.68
C LYS A 36 -4.28 0.98 32.93
N GLU A 37 -5.24 0.26 33.51
CA GLU A 37 -5.92 -0.87 32.89
C GLU A 37 -6.99 -0.44 31.87
N SER A 38 -7.38 0.85 31.84
CA SER A 38 -8.46 1.34 30.98
C SER A 38 -8.29 1.02 29.48
N PRO A 39 -7.09 1.09 28.86
CA PRO A 39 -6.91 0.68 27.46
C PRO A 39 -7.21 -0.81 27.20
N GLU A 40 -7.04 -1.67 28.20
CA GLU A 40 -7.34 -3.11 28.10
C GLU A 40 -8.83 -3.40 28.36
N ILE A 41 -9.45 -2.68 29.31
CA ILE A 41 -10.88 -2.80 29.63
C ILE A 41 -11.73 -2.23 28.48
N TYR A 42 -11.29 -1.14 27.86
CA TYR A 42 -12.00 -0.43 26.78
C TYR A 42 -11.16 -0.36 25.50
N PRO A 43 -10.92 -1.51 24.82
CA PRO A 43 -10.05 -1.56 23.64
C PRO A 43 -10.64 -0.75 22.47
N CYS A 44 -11.95 -0.63 22.38
CA CYS A 44 -12.63 0.15 21.35
C CYS A 44 -13.15 1.51 21.86
N GLY A 45 -12.76 1.88 23.09
CA GLY A 45 -13.33 3.02 23.80
C GLY A 45 -14.72 2.76 24.37
N ASP A 46 -15.20 3.76 25.08
CA ASP A 46 -16.52 3.86 25.73
C ASP A 46 -16.89 5.36 25.86
N GLU A 47 -18.10 5.68 26.31
CA GLU A 47 -18.64 7.06 26.40
C GLU A 47 -17.70 8.02 27.16
N HIS A 48 -17.04 7.52 28.21
CA HIS A 48 -16.16 8.29 29.07
C HIS A 48 -14.71 8.38 28.57
N THR A 49 -14.38 7.70 27.46
CA THR A 49 -13.02 7.65 26.94
C THR A 49 -12.73 8.78 25.95
N PRO A 50 -11.50 9.34 25.93
CA PRO A 50 -11.11 10.38 24.97
C PRO A 50 -11.31 9.96 23.51
N SER A 51 -11.92 10.82 22.69
CA SER A 51 -12.16 10.58 21.26
C SER A 51 -12.50 11.89 20.53
N PRO A 52 -12.09 12.08 19.25
CA PRO A 52 -11.24 11.21 18.43
C PRO A 52 -9.75 11.43 18.69
N ILE A 53 -9.01 10.35 18.90
CA ILE A 53 -7.57 10.38 19.22
C ILE A 53 -6.73 10.37 17.95
N ALA A 54 -5.72 11.22 17.88
CA ALA A 54 -4.68 11.18 16.87
C ALA A 54 -3.28 11.19 17.50
N SER A 55 -2.28 10.73 16.74
CA SER A 55 -0.88 10.81 17.17
C SER A 55 -0.21 12.04 16.61
N ARG A 56 0.63 12.69 17.43
CA ARG A 56 1.59 13.71 17.00
C ARG A 56 2.83 13.09 16.35
N LYS A 57 3.11 11.82 16.63
CA LYS A 57 4.23 11.07 16.05
C LYS A 57 3.78 10.35 14.78
N PRO A 58 4.43 10.60 13.63
CA PRO A 58 4.08 9.90 12.39
C PRO A 58 4.54 8.44 12.45
N LEU A 59 3.83 7.59 11.70
CA LEU A 59 4.34 6.26 11.36
C LEU A 59 5.34 6.43 10.21
N VAL A 60 6.61 6.08 10.46
CA VAL A 60 7.71 6.24 9.50
C VAL A 60 7.95 4.91 8.79
N ALA A 61 8.16 4.97 7.47
CA ALA A 61 8.60 3.85 6.65
C ALA A 61 9.66 4.32 5.67
N GLU A 62 10.59 3.43 5.31
CA GLU A 62 11.59 3.68 4.27
C GLU A 62 10.97 3.43 2.89
N ALA A 63 11.25 4.32 1.94
CA ALA A 63 10.74 4.18 0.59
C ALA A 63 11.52 3.10 -0.17
N LEU A 64 10.81 2.07 -0.66
CA LEU A 64 11.40 1.01 -1.48
C LEU A 64 11.64 1.45 -2.93
N LEU A 65 10.87 2.42 -3.42
CA LEU A 65 10.93 2.90 -4.81
C LEU A 65 10.63 4.40 -4.86
N THR A 66 11.53 5.17 -5.48
CA THR A 66 11.42 6.64 -5.62
C THR A 66 11.58 7.12 -7.07
N THR A 67 11.81 6.21 -8.00
CA THR A 67 12.12 6.51 -9.40
C THR A 67 10.88 6.80 -10.25
N VAL A 68 9.69 6.36 -9.82
CA VAL A 68 8.43 6.60 -10.55
C VAL A 68 7.81 7.93 -10.10
N PRO A 69 7.75 8.95 -10.97
CA PRO A 69 7.18 10.23 -10.60
C PRO A 69 5.64 10.17 -10.60
N ARG A 70 5.01 10.87 -9.65
CA ARG A 70 3.55 11.11 -9.63
C ARG A 70 2.70 9.83 -9.68
N LEU A 71 2.96 8.90 -8.77
CA LEU A 71 2.10 7.73 -8.56
C LEU A 71 0.67 8.15 -8.23
N THR A 72 -0.31 7.51 -8.87
CA THR A 72 -1.75 7.76 -8.66
C THR A 72 -2.52 6.51 -8.28
N ALA A 73 -1.97 5.33 -8.51
CA ALA A 73 -2.64 4.07 -8.21
C ALA A 73 -1.66 2.98 -7.78
N VAL A 74 -2.13 2.07 -6.93
CA VAL A 74 -1.36 0.92 -6.45
C VAL A 74 -2.26 -0.31 -6.32
N ALA A 75 -1.81 -1.44 -6.82
CA ALA A 75 -2.35 -2.76 -6.48
C ALA A 75 -1.17 -3.72 -6.21
N ALA A 76 -1.37 -4.71 -5.35
CA ALA A 76 -0.34 -5.68 -5.03
C ALA A 76 -0.93 -7.09 -4.95
N MET A 77 -0.11 -8.07 -5.29
CA MET A 77 -0.42 -9.49 -5.14
C MET A 77 0.80 -10.27 -4.69
N VAL A 78 0.58 -11.53 -4.33
CA VAL A 78 1.64 -12.48 -4.02
C VAL A 78 1.52 -13.66 -4.98
N GLU A 79 2.57 -13.92 -5.75
CA GLU A 79 2.69 -15.10 -6.61
C GLU A 79 3.84 -15.96 -6.08
N THR A 80 3.61 -17.24 -5.78
CA THR A 80 4.67 -18.17 -5.30
C THR A 80 5.57 -17.64 -4.16
N GLY A 81 5.04 -16.77 -3.29
CA GLY A 81 5.79 -16.15 -2.18
C GLY A 81 6.52 -14.84 -2.55
N HIS A 82 6.45 -14.43 -3.81
CA HIS A 82 6.99 -13.19 -4.34
C HIS A 82 5.92 -12.09 -4.36
N THR A 83 6.23 -10.91 -3.82
CA THR A 83 5.31 -9.78 -3.88
C THR A 83 5.49 -9.03 -5.19
N ILE A 84 4.39 -8.85 -5.92
CA ILE A 84 4.36 -8.11 -7.19
C ILE A 84 3.43 -6.92 -7.00
N VAL A 85 3.91 -5.73 -7.36
CA VAL A 85 3.20 -4.47 -7.23
C VAL A 85 2.97 -3.87 -8.61
N PHE A 86 1.75 -3.43 -8.85
CA PHE A 86 1.33 -2.67 -10.01
C PHE A 86 1.15 -1.22 -9.61
N LEU A 87 1.85 -0.32 -10.28
CA LEU A 87 1.80 1.11 -10.02
C LEU A 87 1.28 1.84 -11.26
N GLY A 88 0.23 2.64 -11.08
CA GLY A 88 -0.26 3.57 -12.09
C GLY A 88 0.29 4.97 -11.83
N ASP A 89 0.68 5.68 -12.89
CA ASP A 89 1.18 7.05 -12.79
C ASP A 89 0.22 8.12 -13.36
N GLY A 90 0.57 9.37 -13.12
CA GLY A 90 -0.20 10.54 -13.56
C GLY A 90 -0.17 10.83 -15.06
N VAL A 91 0.55 10.05 -15.87
CA VAL A 91 0.60 10.20 -17.35
C VAL A 91 0.05 8.99 -18.10
N GLY A 92 -0.44 7.98 -17.38
CA GLY A 92 -1.11 6.82 -17.97
C GLY A 92 -0.22 5.61 -18.20
N GLN A 93 0.91 5.51 -17.49
CA GLN A 93 1.78 4.34 -17.50
C GLN A 93 1.42 3.39 -16.36
N LEU A 94 1.55 2.10 -16.66
CA LEU A 94 1.52 1.02 -15.69
C LEU A 94 2.93 0.47 -15.53
N HIS A 95 3.43 0.47 -14.30
CA HIS A 95 4.71 -0.13 -13.93
C HIS A 95 4.45 -1.42 -13.16
N LYS A 96 5.16 -2.49 -13.53
CA LYS A 96 5.16 -3.76 -12.80
C LYS A 96 6.46 -3.91 -12.03
N ILE A 97 6.35 -4.18 -10.73
CA ILE A 97 7.46 -4.17 -9.79
C ILE A 97 7.50 -5.49 -9.06
N TYR A 98 8.68 -6.08 -9.00
CA TYR A 98 9.00 -7.20 -8.16
C TYR A 98 9.63 -6.68 -6.85
N LEU A 99 9.10 -7.14 -5.71
CA LEU A 99 9.65 -6.85 -4.39
C LEU A 99 10.32 -8.09 -3.80
N ASN A 100 11.58 -7.93 -3.40
CA ASN A 100 12.35 -8.94 -2.66
C ASN A 100 12.94 -8.30 -1.40
N GLY A 101 12.22 -8.44 -0.27
CA GLY A 101 12.58 -7.78 0.98
C GLY A 101 12.60 -6.26 0.81
N SER A 102 13.80 -5.66 0.97
CA SER A 102 14.01 -4.21 0.84
C SER A 102 14.34 -3.75 -0.59
N VAL A 103 14.37 -4.66 -1.57
CA VAL A 103 14.72 -4.35 -2.96
C VAL A 103 13.44 -4.30 -3.80
N ALA A 104 13.24 -3.20 -4.51
CA ALA A 104 12.19 -3.04 -5.52
C ALA A 104 12.80 -2.91 -6.92
N GLN A 105 12.38 -3.77 -7.84
CA GLN A 105 12.83 -3.74 -9.23
C GLN A 105 11.63 -3.60 -10.17
N ILE A 106 11.64 -2.53 -10.97
CA ILE A 106 10.70 -2.38 -12.09
C ILE A 106 11.18 -3.30 -13.21
N TYR A 107 10.39 -4.32 -13.56
CA TYR A 107 10.72 -5.24 -14.65
C TYR A 107 9.92 -4.94 -15.92
N SER A 108 8.82 -4.20 -15.81
CA SER A 108 8.01 -3.80 -16.97
C SER A 108 7.37 -2.43 -16.78
N THR A 109 7.32 -1.64 -17.85
CA THR A 109 6.57 -0.38 -17.92
C THR A 109 5.86 -0.33 -19.25
N MET A 110 4.55 -0.09 -19.22
CA MET A 110 3.72 -0.12 -20.41
C MET A 110 2.64 0.97 -20.38
N PRO A 111 2.24 1.51 -21.55
CA PRO A 111 1.14 2.45 -21.63
C PRO A 111 -0.20 1.74 -21.40
N THR A 112 -1.12 2.41 -20.71
CA THR A 112 -2.48 1.89 -20.46
C THR A 112 -3.44 2.13 -21.63
N GLY A 113 -3.00 2.89 -22.64
CA GLY A 113 -3.73 3.20 -23.88
C GLY A 113 -4.13 4.68 -24.02
N GLN A 114 -4.12 5.44 -22.92
CA GLN A 114 -4.44 6.87 -22.87
C GLN A 114 -3.36 7.65 -22.11
N ASN A 115 -3.01 8.84 -22.59
CA ASN A 115 -2.11 9.77 -21.89
C ASN A 115 -2.87 10.54 -20.79
N SER A 116 -3.40 9.81 -19.81
CA SER A 116 -4.19 10.38 -18.70
C SER A 116 -3.92 9.60 -17.42
N PRO A 117 -4.05 10.24 -16.24
CA PRO A 117 -3.76 9.59 -14.96
C PRO A 117 -4.48 8.25 -14.81
N VAL A 118 -3.75 7.26 -14.30
CA VAL A 118 -4.35 5.98 -13.90
C VAL A 118 -5.20 6.22 -12.65
N ASN A 119 -6.45 5.77 -12.68
CA ASN A 119 -7.36 5.84 -11.56
C ASN A 119 -6.87 4.96 -10.40
N SER A 120 -7.11 5.39 -9.15
CA SER A 120 -6.70 4.65 -7.94
C SER A 120 -7.25 3.23 -7.87
N ASP A 121 -8.37 2.95 -8.53
CA ASP A 121 -9.06 1.66 -8.52
C ASP A 121 -8.40 0.67 -9.50
N LEU A 122 -7.18 0.22 -9.17
CA LEU A 122 -6.52 -0.89 -9.83
C LEU A 122 -7.03 -2.21 -9.24
N LEU A 123 -7.65 -3.05 -10.08
CA LEU A 123 -8.34 -4.26 -9.62
C LEU A 123 -7.83 -5.51 -10.35
N LEU A 124 -7.44 -6.52 -9.59
CA LEU A 124 -7.16 -7.85 -10.14
C LEU A 124 -8.46 -8.61 -10.35
N ASP A 125 -8.54 -9.40 -11.42
CA ASP A 125 -9.66 -10.31 -11.62
C ASP A 125 -9.65 -11.47 -10.60
N SER A 126 -10.75 -12.24 -10.53
CA SER A 126 -10.92 -13.30 -9.53
C SER A 126 -9.86 -14.40 -9.60
N ASN A 127 -9.24 -14.56 -10.78
CA ASN A 127 -8.23 -15.57 -11.04
C ASN A 127 -6.81 -15.00 -10.97
N VAL A 128 -6.69 -13.70 -10.65
CA VAL A 128 -5.41 -12.98 -10.60
C VAL A 128 -4.64 -13.06 -11.93
N ALA A 129 -5.35 -13.27 -13.04
CA ALA A 129 -4.78 -13.45 -14.38
C ALA A 129 -4.72 -12.12 -15.15
N SER A 130 -5.50 -11.13 -14.73
CA SER A 130 -5.55 -9.83 -15.38
C SER A 130 -5.82 -8.70 -14.39
N LEU A 131 -5.25 -7.55 -14.70
CA LEU A 131 -5.44 -6.28 -14.02
C LEU A 131 -6.38 -5.40 -14.83
N TYR A 132 -7.46 -4.94 -14.22
CA TYR A 132 -8.30 -3.88 -14.74
C TYR A 132 -7.68 -2.54 -14.39
N VAL A 133 -7.37 -1.77 -15.42
CA VAL A 133 -6.76 -0.45 -15.32
C VAL A 133 -7.72 0.57 -15.91
N MET A 134 -8.14 1.51 -15.09
CA MET A 134 -9.05 2.57 -15.50
C MET A 134 -8.31 3.89 -15.63
N THR A 135 -8.63 4.64 -16.68
CA THR A 135 -8.23 6.03 -16.86
C THR A 135 -9.48 6.91 -16.92
N THR A 136 -9.35 8.19 -17.25
CA THR A 136 -10.49 9.12 -17.32
C THR A 136 -11.59 8.68 -18.30
N SER A 137 -11.23 7.97 -19.37
CA SER A 137 -12.13 7.67 -20.50
C SER A 137 -12.11 6.21 -20.95
N GLN A 138 -11.29 5.35 -20.34
CA GLN A 138 -11.10 3.98 -20.78
C GLN A 138 -10.92 3.03 -19.59
N VAL A 139 -11.40 1.80 -19.76
CA VAL A 139 -11.03 0.65 -18.93
C VAL A 139 -10.31 -0.37 -19.81
N SER A 140 -9.11 -0.75 -19.41
CA SER A 140 -8.26 -1.72 -20.10
C SER A 140 -8.11 -2.96 -19.22
N LYS A 141 -8.27 -4.15 -19.80
CA LYS A 141 -7.95 -5.42 -19.14
C LYS A 141 -6.57 -5.87 -19.59
N ILE A 142 -5.58 -5.82 -18.70
CA ILE A 142 -4.17 -6.08 -18.99
C ILE A 142 -3.76 -7.40 -18.33
N PRO A 143 -3.23 -8.39 -19.07
CA PRO A 143 -2.69 -9.61 -18.47
C PRO A 143 -1.58 -9.32 -17.46
N VAL A 144 -1.56 -10.04 -16.34
CA VAL A 144 -0.48 -9.88 -15.34
C VAL A 144 0.88 -10.31 -15.90
N SER A 145 0.89 -11.24 -16.85
CA SER A 145 2.08 -11.77 -17.52
C SER A 145 1.79 -12.09 -18.99
N GLU A 146 2.81 -12.05 -19.83
CA GLU A 146 2.72 -12.40 -21.26
C GLU A 146 3.59 -13.63 -21.60
N CYS A 147 3.80 -14.54 -20.63
CA CYS A 147 4.68 -15.70 -20.77
C CYS A 147 4.42 -16.57 -22.03
N PRO A 148 3.15 -16.80 -22.47
CA PRO A 148 2.90 -17.54 -23.72
C PRO A 148 3.47 -16.89 -24.99
N GLY A 149 3.85 -15.61 -24.93
CA GLY A 149 4.54 -14.92 -26.01
C GLY A 149 5.97 -15.40 -26.24
N PHE A 150 6.64 -15.98 -25.25
CA PHE A 150 8.00 -16.50 -25.35
C PHE A 150 7.99 -17.94 -25.87
N GLN A 151 8.54 -18.15 -27.08
CA GLN A 151 8.44 -19.41 -27.82
C GLN A 151 9.57 -20.39 -27.55
N ASP A 152 10.59 -19.99 -26.80
CA ASP A 152 11.74 -20.81 -26.47
C ASP A 152 12.25 -20.53 -25.05
N CYS A 153 12.99 -21.48 -24.49
CA CYS A 153 13.53 -21.39 -23.13
C CYS A 153 14.37 -20.12 -22.92
N THR A 154 15.20 -19.78 -23.90
CA THR A 154 16.10 -18.63 -23.81
C THR A 154 15.29 -17.34 -23.76
N SER A 155 14.32 -17.15 -24.65
CA SER A 155 13.47 -15.96 -24.64
C SER A 155 12.61 -15.84 -23.38
N CYS A 156 12.10 -16.95 -22.85
CA CYS A 156 11.32 -16.97 -21.60
C CYS A 156 12.16 -16.55 -20.39
N LEU A 157 13.35 -17.11 -20.23
CA LEU A 157 14.22 -16.79 -19.09
C LEU A 157 14.84 -15.38 -19.20
N HIS A 158 15.11 -14.89 -20.40
CA HIS A 158 15.62 -13.54 -20.64
C HIS A 158 14.58 -12.44 -20.38
N ALA A 159 13.28 -12.78 -20.30
CA ALA A 159 12.24 -11.82 -19.99
C ALA A 159 12.34 -11.28 -18.56
N GLU A 160 12.97 -12.05 -17.65
CA GLU A 160 13.09 -11.73 -16.22
C GLU A 160 11.75 -11.34 -15.56
N ASP A 161 10.65 -11.88 -16.10
CA ASP A 161 9.31 -11.66 -15.58
C ASP A 161 9.04 -12.68 -14.44
N PRO A 162 8.74 -12.23 -13.21
CA PRO A 162 8.52 -13.12 -12.06
C PRO A 162 7.38 -14.13 -12.23
N PHE A 163 6.47 -13.91 -13.18
CA PHE A 163 5.40 -14.84 -13.50
C PHE A 163 5.85 -15.95 -14.46
N CYS A 164 6.96 -15.77 -15.16
CA CYS A 164 7.37 -16.64 -16.26
C CYS A 164 8.38 -17.70 -15.81
N GLY A 165 8.18 -18.91 -16.30
CA GLY A 165 9.09 -20.03 -16.17
C GLY A 165 8.97 -20.94 -17.39
N TRP A 166 10.04 -21.66 -17.71
CA TRP A 166 10.04 -22.57 -18.85
C TRP A 166 9.62 -23.98 -18.43
N CYS A 167 8.53 -24.48 -19.03
CA CYS A 167 8.08 -25.86 -18.83
C CYS A 167 8.78 -26.77 -19.84
N VAL A 168 9.58 -27.73 -19.36
CA VAL A 168 10.46 -28.59 -20.19
C VAL A 168 9.82 -29.88 -20.69
N LEU A 169 8.57 -30.17 -20.33
CA LEU A 169 7.93 -31.50 -20.45
C LEU A 169 6.81 -31.55 -21.50
#